data_AF-A0A812P1J7-F1
#
_entry.id   AF-A0A812P1J7-F1
#
_cell.length_a   1.000
_cell.length_b   1.000
_cell.length_c   1.000
_cell.angle_alpha   90.00
_cell.angle_beta   90.00
_cell.angle_gamma   90.00
#
_symmetry.space_group_name_H-M   'P 1'
#
loop_
_entity.id
_entity.type
_entity.pdbx_description
1 polymer ?
#
loop_
_entity_poly.entity_id
_entity_poly.type
_entity_poly.pdbx_seq_one_letter_code
_entity_poly.pdbx_strand_id
1 'polypeptide(L)'
;FRSREHIYMKRSQLDAAREDGIILNLHGSYNTTHHDARKYFDGLDSLNTSDFDTCNRSVVSWLPSADELEDYINWTGDTDGVTQDADGTNTIWCPDGHFWIAPACRHNVTSCIATVTFSGSLLLSMMHWSAFHGLPLALGSYVDVYDFFAKMKEGKTLFYWWEPENYRFDVDKVPLLLPMYNASEWAKEKRRFALDIRMLEELNQRLAEGGISPGDGPGEGTAVIHRAACDWVRSSESLWRTWIPTTCDAGSGLADVGGQFLLSRGDDAVGCSVCSSGRFSEPLLDSEGFTYRCATCPPGTSQEFANQISCNHCALGRVANQAGATECDLCPLGTFADQEGRAICDSCGDDTWTTKELVASDQ
;
A
#
# COMPACT_ATOMS: atom_id res chain seq x y z
N PHE A 1 -14.48 11.27 -13.04
CA PHE A 1 -13.46 11.73 -12.08
C PHE A 1 -13.53 10.82 -10.87
N ARG A 2 -12.63 9.84 -10.77
CA ARG A 2 -12.63 8.90 -9.64
C ARG A 2 -11.92 9.60 -8.48
N SER A 3 -12.61 9.77 -7.36
CA SER A 3 -11.94 10.16 -6.12
C SER A 3 -10.97 9.05 -5.72
N ARG A 4 -9.81 9.42 -5.21
CA ARG A 4 -8.77 8.47 -4.75
C ARG A 4 -8.43 8.79 -3.30
N GLU A 5 -8.83 7.91 -2.40
CA GLU A 5 -8.54 7.99 -0.96
C GLU A 5 -7.24 7.24 -0.69
N HIS A 6 -6.24 7.93 -0.13
CA HIS A 6 -4.94 7.31 0.18
C HIS A 6 -4.30 7.96 1.41
N ILE A 7 -3.33 7.25 2.00
CA ILE A 7 -2.33 7.87 2.86
C ILE A 7 -1.28 8.51 1.95
N TYR A 8 -0.88 9.73 2.27
CA TYR A 8 0.10 10.49 1.51
C TYR A 8 1.29 10.87 2.39
N MET A 9 2.41 11.10 1.72
CA MET A 9 3.61 11.75 2.26
C MET A 9 4.01 12.89 1.34
N LYS A 10 4.86 13.82 1.82
CA LYS A 10 5.43 14.85 0.94
C LYS A 10 6.49 14.23 0.04
N ARG A 11 6.58 14.72 -1.22
CA ARG A 11 7.62 14.30 -2.16
C ARG A 11 9.02 14.52 -1.61
N SER A 12 9.25 15.62 -0.90
CA SER A 12 10.51 15.90 -0.19
C SER A 12 10.94 14.82 0.80
N GLN A 13 10.01 14.10 1.44
CA GLN A 13 10.33 12.99 2.35
C GLN A 13 10.79 11.76 1.57
N LEU A 14 10.11 11.48 0.45
CA LEU A 14 10.48 10.40 -0.46
C LEU A 14 11.84 10.66 -1.10
N ASP A 15 12.11 11.88 -1.55
CA ASP A 15 13.38 12.25 -2.17
C ASP A 15 14.54 12.17 -1.18
N ALA A 16 14.35 12.66 0.05
CA ALA A 16 15.35 12.54 1.12
C ALA A 16 15.68 11.08 1.46
N ALA A 17 14.68 10.20 1.47
CA ALA A 17 14.93 8.77 1.67
C ALA A 17 15.69 8.16 0.49
N ARG A 18 15.33 8.53 -0.74
CA ARG A 18 16.00 8.07 -1.97
C ARG A 18 17.47 8.49 -2.02
N GLU A 19 17.81 9.70 -1.55
CA GLU A 19 19.20 10.18 -1.45
C GLU A 19 20.05 9.29 -0.53
N ASP A 20 19.44 8.74 0.52
CA ASP A 20 20.08 7.76 1.42
C ASP A 20 20.03 6.32 0.89
N GLY A 21 19.52 6.10 -0.33
CA GLY A 21 19.34 4.78 -0.93
C GLY A 21 18.16 3.99 -0.33
N ILE A 22 17.29 4.64 0.45
CA ILE A 22 16.11 4.04 1.07
C ILE A 22 14.88 4.32 0.20
N ILE A 23 14.16 3.26 -0.14
CA ILE A 23 12.90 3.38 -0.88
C ILE A 23 11.77 3.19 0.10
N LEU A 24 11.09 4.27 0.47
CA LEU A 24 9.94 4.23 1.38
C LEU A 24 8.80 3.42 0.75
N ASN A 25 8.78 2.13 1.08
CA ASN A 25 7.78 1.17 0.69
C ASN A 25 7.40 0.34 1.92
N LEU A 26 6.18 -0.18 1.93
CA LEU A 26 5.57 -0.86 3.08
C LEU A 26 6.41 -2.02 3.67
N HIS A 27 7.34 -2.59 2.90
CA HIS A 27 7.75 -3.99 3.06
C HIS A 27 9.23 -4.19 3.39
N GLY A 28 10.03 -3.12 3.43
CA GLY A 28 11.40 -3.17 3.96
C GLY A 28 11.74 -1.92 4.76
N SER A 29 11.40 -0.75 4.23
CA SER A 29 11.88 0.53 4.78
C SER A 29 11.13 1.00 6.03
N TYR A 30 9.93 0.48 6.28
CA TYR A 30 9.15 0.77 7.50
C TYR A 30 9.38 -0.27 8.61
N ASN A 31 10.14 -1.33 8.36
CA ASN A 31 10.46 -2.30 9.39
C ASN A 31 11.57 -1.74 10.30
N THR A 32 11.17 -1.36 11.51
CA THR A 32 12.03 -0.73 12.52
C THR A 32 13.20 -1.62 12.98
N THR A 33 13.20 -2.92 12.68
CA THR A 33 14.34 -3.79 12.98
C THR A 33 15.52 -3.63 12.02
N HIS A 34 15.27 -3.19 10.78
CA HIS A 34 16.29 -3.08 9.74
C HIS A 34 16.47 -1.64 9.21
N HIS A 35 15.42 -0.82 9.27
CA HIS A 35 15.42 0.55 8.77
C HIS A 35 14.61 1.46 9.69
N ASP A 36 15.16 2.63 10.04
CA ASP A 36 14.43 3.62 10.82
C ASP A 36 13.77 4.67 9.93
N ALA A 37 12.51 4.43 9.56
CA ALA A 37 11.72 5.38 8.81
C ALA A 37 11.52 6.72 9.55
N ARG A 38 11.64 6.78 10.90
CA ARG A 38 11.51 8.04 11.66
C ARG A 38 12.52 9.10 11.23
N LYS A 39 13.62 8.73 10.58
CA LYS A 39 14.56 9.67 9.96
C LYS A 39 13.88 10.65 8.98
N TYR A 40 12.81 10.23 8.31
CA TYR A 40 12.13 11.00 7.26
C TYR A 40 10.75 11.52 7.66
N PHE A 41 10.22 11.03 8.78
CA PHE A 41 8.87 11.34 9.25
C PHE A 41 8.89 12.06 10.59
N ASP A 42 7.77 12.67 10.93
CA ASP A 42 7.49 13.19 12.27
C ASP A 42 7.01 12.05 13.18
N GLY A 43 7.27 12.17 14.48
CA GLY A 43 6.77 11.26 15.51
C GLY A 43 5.76 11.95 16.42
N LEU A 44 5.21 11.20 17.38
CA LEU A 44 4.26 11.74 18.35
C LEU A 44 4.83 12.90 19.16
N ASP A 45 6.15 12.91 19.40
CA ASP A 45 6.88 13.97 20.08
C ASP A 45 6.84 15.32 19.35
N SER A 46 6.49 15.32 18.07
CA SER A 46 6.35 16.53 17.24
C SER A 46 4.91 17.06 17.15
N LEU A 47 3.97 16.42 17.84
CA LEU A 47 2.55 16.74 17.84
C LEU A 47 2.11 17.27 19.19
N ASN A 48 1.14 18.18 19.18
CA ASN A 48 0.47 18.62 20.39
C ASN A 48 -0.82 17.84 20.58
N THR A 49 -0.87 16.96 21.59
CA THR A 49 -1.98 16.05 21.84
C THR A 49 -3.33 16.75 22.02
N SER A 50 -3.35 18.00 22.49
CA SER A 50 -4.60 18.75 22.67
C SER A 50 -5.34 19.07 21.38
N ASP A 51 -4.67 19.00 20.23
CA ASP A 51 -5.23 19.36 18.92
C ASP A 51 -6.01 18.19 18.30
N PHE A 52 -6.01 17.03 18.97
CA PHE A 52 -6.55 15.77 18.46
C PHE A 52 -7.82 15.33 19.19
N ASP A 53 -8.74 14.72 18.44
CA ASP A 53 -9.90 14.03 18.97
C ASP A 53 -9.48 12.95 19.98
N THR A 54 -10.35 12.70 20.96
CA THR A 54 -10.17 11.58 21.90
C THR A 54 -10.61 10.28 21.25
N CYS A 55 -10.02 9.17 21.67
CA CYS A 55 -10.48 7.82 21.29
C CYS A 55 -11.78 7.38 22.00
N ASN A 56 -12.52 8.32 22.60
CA ASN A 56 -13.78 8.04 23.27
C ASN A 56 -14.94 8.02 22.27
N ARG A 57 -15.46 6.83 21.98
CA ARG A 57 -16.58 6.59 21.06
C ARG A 57 -17.90 7.25 21.49
N SER A 58 -18.05 7.58 22.77
CA SER A 58 -19.24 8.32 23.25
C SER A 58 -19.26 9.78 22.78
N VAL A 59 -18.10 10.32 22.40
CA VAL A 59 -17.92 11.70 21.94
C VAL A 59 -17.71 11.75 20.44
N VAL A 60 -17.02 10.74 19.89
CA VAL A 60 -16.52 10.75 18.52
C VAL A 60 -17.21 9.65 17.69
N SER A 61 -18.12 10.07 16.81
CA SER A 61 -18.99 9.17 16.04
C SER A 61 -18.35 8.50 14.83
N TRP A 62 -17.18 8.97 14.38
CA TRP A 62 -16.47 8.42 13.22
C TRP A 62 -15.54 7.25 13.58
N LEU A 63 -15.34 6.96 14.86
CA LEU A 63 -14.54 5.81 15.31
C LEU A 63 -15.19 4.49 14.87
N PRO A 64 -14.40 3.42 14.64
CA PRO A 64 -14.92 2.12 14.25
C PRO A 64 -15.99 1.60 15.22
N SER A 65 -16.98 0.91 14.66
CA SER A 65 -17.98 0.20 15.45
C SER A 65 -17.43 -1.05 16.12
N ALA A 66 -18.21 -1.64 17.03
CA ALA A 66 -17.78 -2.82 17.77
C ALA A 66 -17.59 -4.03 16.84
N ASP A 67 -18.55 -4.25 15.94
CA ASP A 67 -18.52 -5.31 14.93
C ASP A 67 -17.31 -5.16 14.00
N GLU A 68 -17.01 -3.92 13.57
CA GLU A 68 -15.81 -3.61 12.79
C GLU A 68 -14.50 -3.93 13.53
N LEU A 69 -14.46 -3.72 14.84
CA LEU A 69 -13.30 -4.07 15.67
C LEU A 69 -13.20 -5.57 15.93
N GLU A 70 -14.31 -6.31 15.97
CA GLU A 70 -14.29 -7.77 15.98
C GLU A 70 -13.71 -8.34 14.68
N ASP A 71 -14.13 -7.80 13.54
CA ASP A 71 -13.57 -8.16 12.23
C ASP A 71 -12.07 -7.83 12.15
N TYR A 72 -11.67 -6.65 12.64
CA TYR A 72 -10.27 -6.28 12.75
C TYR A 72 -9.44 -7.30 13.53
N ILE A 73 -9.90 -7.69 14.73
CA ILE A 73 -9.23 -8.70 15.56
C ILE A 73 -9.17 -10.05 14.81
N ASN A 74 -10.28 -10.46 14.19
CA ASN A 74 -10.34 -11.73 13.46
C ASN A 74 -9.38 -11.78 12.26
N TRP A 75 -9.19 -10.66 11.56
CA TRP A 75 -8.35 -10.61 10.37
C TRP A 75 -6.87 -10.39 10.66
N THR A 76 -6.56 -9.63 11.71
CA THR A 76 -5.18 -9.21 12.01
C THR A 76 -4.57 -9.95 13.19
N GLY A 77 -5.40 -10.53 14.06
CA GLY A 77 -4.98 -11.09 15.35
C GLY A 77 -4.59 -10.03 16.39
N ASP A 78 -4.75 -8.75 16.10
CA ASP A 78 -4.29 -7.67 16.97
C ASP A 78 -5.31 -7.34 18.08
N THR A 79 -5.28 -8.11 19.16
CA THR A 79 -6.13 -7.89 20.34
C THR A 79 -5.72 -6.67 21.16
N ASP A 80 -4.43 -6.30 21.14
CA ASP A 80 -3.89 -5.21 21.95
C ASP A 80 -4.20 -3.82 21.35
N GLY A 81 -4.67 -3.77 20.10
CA GLY A 81 -5.15 -2.56 19.45
C GLY A 81 -6.57 -2.15 19.87
N VAL A 82 -7.22 -2.95 20.71
CA VAL A 82 -8.63 -2.81 21.11
C VAL A 82 -8.72 -2.95 22.64
N THR A 83 -9.69 -2.27 23.24
CA THR A 83 -10.08 -2.43 24.65
C THR A 83 -11.56 -2.74 24.73
N GLN A 84 -12.03 -3.28 25.86
CA GLN A 84 -13.45 -3.47 26.13
C GLN A 84 -13.93 -2.46 27.16
N ASP A 85 -15.02 -1.78 26.84
CA ASP A 85 -15.73 -0.94 27.78
C ASP A 85 -16.47 -1.80 28.83
N ALA A 86 -16.97 -1.17 29.89
CA ALA A 86 -17.62 -1.86 31.00
C ALA A 86 -18.90 -2.64 30.60
N ASP A 87 -19.49 -2.31 29.46
CA ASP A 87 -20.65 -2.98 28.88
C ASP A 87 -20.29 -4.17 27.98
N GLY A 88 -18.99 -4.45 27.79
CA GLY A 88 -18.47 -5.52 26.94
C GLY A 88 -18.27 -5.10 25.48
N THR A 89 -18.52 -3.85 25.13
CA THR A 89 -18.34 -3.34 23.76
C THR A 89 -16.87 -3.11 23.46
N ASN A 90 -16.38 -3.63 22.32
CA ASN A 90 -15.05 -3.33 21.83
C ASN A 90 -14.93 -1.86 21.41
N THR A 91 -13.87 -1.19 21.87
CA THR A 91 -13.47 0.17 21.52
C THR A 91 -11.99 0.23 21.18
N ILE A 92 -11.58 1.25 20.43
CA ILE A 92 -10.18 1.40 20.04
C ILE A 92 -9.29 1.68 21.27
N TRP A 93 -8.12 1.04 21.33
CA TRP A 93 -7.17 1.30 22.41
C TRP A 93 -6.20 2.43 22.06
N CYS A 94 -6.18 3.48 22.88
CA CYS A 94 -5.26 4.61 22.75
C CYS A 94 -4.57 4.86 24.10
N PRO A 95 -3.28 4.56 24.27
CA PRO A 95 -2.60 4.62 25.57
C PRO A 95 -2.54 6.04 26.16
N ASP A 96 -2.51 7.07 25.31
CA ASP A 96 -2.53 8.48 25.71
C ASP A 96 -3.92 9.12 25.60
N GLY A 97 -4.93 8.33 25.22
CA GLY A 97 -6.31 8.77 24.99
C GLY A 97 -6.60 9.37 23.62
N HIS A 98 -5.60 9.58 22.77
CA HIS A 98 -5.75 10.31 21.49
C HIS A 98 -5.21 9.56 20.28
N PHE A 99 -4.14 8.78 20.44
CA PHE A 99 -3.49 8.08 19.34
C PHE A 99 -3.62 6.57 19.49
N TRP A 100 -4.10 5.92 18.44
CA TRP A 100 -3.99 4.47 18.33
C TRP A 100 -2.57 4.10 17.88
N ILE A 101 -1.98 3.10 18.52
CA ILE A 101 -0.59 2.70 18.29
C ILE A 101 -0.52 1.34 17.61
N ALA A 102 0.19 1.27 16.49
CA ALA A 102 0.35 0.06 15.71
C ALA A 102 1.21 -1.01 16.41
N PRO A 103 0.94 -2.32 16.18
CA PRO A 103 1.69 -3.40 16.79
C PRO A 103 3.23 -3.27 16.63
N ALA A 104 3.67 -2.86 15.44
CA ALA A 104 5.10 -2.73 15.10
C ALA A 104 5.88 -1.75 15.99
N CYS A 105 5.21 -0.80 16.66
CA CYS A 105 5.87 0.23 17.47
C CYS A 105 5.35 0.33 18.92
N ARG A 106 4.47 -0.57 19.38
CA ARG A 106 3.97 -0.54 20.78
C ARG A 106 5.05 -0.74 21.84
N HIS A 107 6.08 -1.52 21.54
CA HIS A 107 7.20 -1.75 22.46
C HIS A 107 8.07 -0.50 22.63
N ASN A 108 8.04 0.42 21.66
CA ASN A 108 8.74 1.70 21.72
C ASN A 108 7.97 2.76 20.90
N VAL A 109 7.05 3.48 21.55
CA VAL A 109 6.19 4.46 20.90
C VAL A 109 6.93 5.59 20.17
N THR A 110 8.20 5.84 20.54
CA THR A 110 9.03 6.86 19.86
C THR A 110 9.40 6.46 18.42
N SER A 111 9.35 5.17 18.11
CA SER A 111 9.56 4.64 16.76
C SER A 111 8.34 4.80 15.85
N CYS A 112 7.18 5.18 16.41
CA CYS A 112 5.97 5.35 15.62
C CYS A 112 6.00 6.64 14.78
N ILE A 113 5.55 6.51 13.53
CA ILE A 113 5.32 7.60 12.60
C ILE A 113 3.95 8.22 12.86
N ALA A 114 3.96 9.51 13.16
CA ALA A 114 2.75 10.30 13.27
C ALA A 114 1.99 10.27 11.93
N THR A 115 0.79 9.70 11.98
CA THR A 115 -0.12 9.56 10.83
C THR A 115 -1.44 10.20 11.18
N VAL A 116 -1.75 11.31 10.51
CA VAL A 116 -2.83 12.21 10.92
C VAL A 116 -3.95 12.25 9.89
N THR A 117 -5.16 12.50 10.36
CA THR A 117 -6.32 12.76 9.50
C THR A 117 -7.13 13.93 10.05
N PHE A 118 -8.09 14.38 9.26
CA PHE A 118 -9.21 15.18 9.72
C PHE A 118 -10.47 14.47 9.25
N SER A 119 -11.21 13.88 10.19
CA SER A 119 -12.34 12.95 9.97
C SER A 119 -11.95 11.53 9.52
N GLY A 120 -12.77 10.56 9.92
CA GLY A 120 -12.37 9.18 10.22
C GLY A 120 -12.66 8.07 9.23
N SER A 121 -13.02 8.37 7.98
CA SER A 121 -13.60 7.35 7.07
C SER A 121 -12.69 6.12 6.85
N LEU A 122 -11.37 6.27 7.03
CA LEU A 122 -10.39 5.24 6.74
C LEU A 122 -9.58 4.74 7.97
N LEU A 123 -9.94 5.13 9.20
CA LEU A 123 -9.18 4.77 10.40
C LEU A 123 -9.00 3.25 10.53
N LEU A 124 -10.09 2.49 10.37
CA LEU A 124 -10.08 1.03 10.47
C LEU A 124 -9.16 0.39 9.41
N SER A 125 -9.18 0.89 8.17
CA SER A 125 -8.32 0.38 7.10
C SER A 125 -6.85 0.68 7.39
N MET A 126 -6.54 1.87 7.93
CA MET A 126 -5.19 2.21 8.38
C MET A 126 -4.71 1.30 9.51
N MET A 127 -5.56 1.03 10.51
CA MET A 127 -5.25 0.08 11.58
C MET A 127 -4.92 -1.30 11.00
N HIS A 128 -5.76 -1.81 10.10
CA HIS A 128 -5.56 -3.11 9.46
C HIS A 128 -4.28 -3.18 8.65
N TRP A 129 -4.01 -2.21 7.78
CA TRP A 129 -2.76 -2.20 7.01
C TRP A 129 -1.56 -2.11 7.93
N SER A 130 -1.67 -1.34 9.01
CA SER A 130 -0.59 -1.20 9.98
C SER A 130 -0.29 -2.50 10.70
N ALA A 131 -1.33 -3.21 11.15
CA ALA A 131 -1.18 -4.48 11.83
C ALA A 131 -0.70 -5.60 10.88
N PHE A 132 -1.27 -5.67 9.68
CA PHE A 132 -0.97 -6.74 8.73
C PHE A 132 0.41 -6.56 8.06
N HIS A 133 0.77 -5.34 7.70
CA HIS A 133 2.02 -5.04 6.98
C HIS A 133 3.15 -4.52 7.88
N GLY A 134 2.94 -4.49 9.20
CA GLY A 134 3.96 -4.08 10.16
C GLY A 134 4.37 -2.61 10.05
N LEU A 135 3.46 -1.73 9.60
CA LEU A 135 3.75 -0.30 9.57
C LEU A 135 3.79 0.25 10.99
N PRO A 136 4.80 1.05 11.37
CA PRO A 136 4.90 1.63 12.71
C PRO A 136 4.08 2.93 12.77
N LEU A 137 2.76 2.87 12.60
CA LEU A 137 1.91 4.08 12.58
C LEU A 137 1.39 4.42 13.99
N ALA A 138 1.31 5.72 14.28
CA ALA A 138 0.46 6.24 15.34
C ALA A 138 -0.65 7.10 14.69
N LEU A 139 -1.90 6.64 14.84
CA LEU A 139 -3.06 7.20 14.13
C LEU A 139 -3.81 8.17 15.04
N GLY A 140 -3.97 9.42 14.60
CA GLY A 140 -4.75 10.44 15.30
C GLY A 140 -5.55 11.31 14.34
N SER A 141 -6.70 11.83 14.78
CA SER A 141 -7.50 12.78 14.02
C SER A 141 -7.48 14.13 14.68
N TYR A 142 -7.23 15.19 13.92
CA TYR A 142 -7.35 16.56 14.41
C TYR A 142 -8.81 16.94 14.64
N VAL A 143 -9.03 17.76 15.68
CA VAL A 143 -10.33 18.39 15.95
C VAL A 143 -10.62 19.51 14.95
N ASP A 144 -9.60 20.31 14.64
CA ASP A 144 -9.69 21.43 13.68
C ASP A 144 -8.98 21.09 12.36
N VAL A 145 -9.69 21.30 11.26
CA VAL A 145 -9.18 21.09 9.90
C VAL A 145 -8.02 22.02 9.56
N TYR A 146 -7.97 23.22 10.15
CA TYR A 146 -6.90 24.18 9.90
C TYR A 146 -5.58 23.73 10.50
N ASP A 147 -5.61 23.14 11.71
CA ASP A 147 -4.42 22.58 12.36
C ASP A 147 -3.91 21.35 11.60
N PHE A 148 -4.82 20.49 11.12
CA PHE A 148 -4.49 19.40 10.20
C PHE A 148 -3.77 19.92 8.94
N PHE A 149 -4.32 20.94 8.27
CA PHE A 149 -3.70 21.50 7.08
C PHE A 149 -2.38 22.21 7.35
N ALA A 150 -2.23 22.89 8.48
CA ALA A 150 -0.97 23.49 8.88
C ALA A 150 0.10 22.41 9.08
N LYS A 151 -0.24 21.32 9.78
CA LYS A 151 0.68 20.21 9.99
C LYS A 151 1.04 19.48 8.70
N MET A 152 0.09 19.32 7.77
CA MET A 152 0.39 18.77 6.44
C MET A 152 1.43 19.60 5.67
N LYS A 153 1.34 20.94 5.75
CA LYS A 153 2.26 21.85 5.05
C LYS A 153 3.64 21.83 5.69
N GLU A 154 3.70 22.04 7.00
CA GLU A 154 4.93 22.31 7.72
C GLU A 154 5.61 21.04 8.25
N GLY A 155 4.82 20.08 8.73
CA GLY A 155 5.29 18.83 9.33
C GLY A 155 5.69 17.75 8.33
N LYS A 156 6.24 16.65 8.82
CA LYS A 156 6.60 15.45 8.05
C LYS A 156 5.75 14.25 8.45
N THR A 157 4.48 14.48 8.81
CA THR A 157 3.53 13.42 9.14
C THR A 157 3.08 12.69 7.88
N LEU A 158 2.71 11.41 8.02
CA LEU A 158 1.83 10.79 7.04
C LEU A 158 0.44 11.38 7.21
N PHE A 159 -0.32 11.53 6.13
CA PHE A 159 -1.68 12.06 6.24
C PHE A 159 -2.65 11.38 5.28
N TYR A 160 -3.85 11.13 5.78
CA TYR A 160 -4.95 10.61 4.97
C TYR A 160 -5.65 11.75 4.22
N TRP A 161 -5.97 11.54 2.93
CA TRP A 161 -6.75 12.50 2.15
C TRP A 161 -7.51 11.86 0.97
N TRP A 162 -8.55 12.54 0.47
CA TRP A 162 -9.28 12.17 -0.74
C TRP A 162 -9.01 13.15 -1.92
N GLU A 163 -8.54 12.64 -3.05
CA GLU A 163 -8.44 13.41 -4.30
C GLU A 163 -9.79 13.44 -5.05
N PRO A 164 -10.10 14.45 -5.90
CA PRO A 164 -9.23 15.50 -6.43
C PRO A 164 -9.40 16.86 -5.73
N GLU A 165 -9.61 16.94 -4.41
CA GLU A 165 -9.76 18.21 -3.69
C GLU A 165 -8.47 19.07 -3.63
N ASN A 166 -7.70 19.11 -4.71
CA ASN A 166 -6.37 19.69 -4.87
C ASN A 166 -6.29 21.20 -4.57
N TYR A 167 -7.44 21.87 -4.39
CA TYR A 167 -7.55 23.33 -4.31
C TYR A 167 -7.13 23.94 -2.96
N ARG A 168 -6.76 23.13 -1.95
CA ARG A 168 -6.39 23.63 -0.60
C ARG A 168 -4.96 23.35 -0.13
N PHE A 169 -4.22 22.45 -0.79
CA PHE A 169 -3.04 21.88 -0.15
C PHE A 169 -1.75 22.64 -0.41
N ASP A 170 -1.46 23.07 -1.64
CA ASP A 170 -0.12 23.59 -2.01
C ASP A 170 1.04 22.72 -1.45
N VAL A 171 0.82 21.40 -1.43
CA VAL A 171 1.77 20.39 -0.97
C VAL A 171 1.97 19.40 -2.09
N ASP A 172 3.21 19.26 -2.54
CA ASP A 172 3.62 18.18 -3.46
C ASP A 172 3.63 16.86 -2.70
N LYS A 173 2.59 16.05 -2.94
CA LYS A 173 2.29 14.84 -2.19
C LYS A 173 2.38 13.60 -3.08
N VAL A 174 2.83 12.49 -2.48
CA VAL A 174 2.95 11.18 -3.10
C VAL A 174 2.13 10.20 -2.29
N PRO A 175 1.25 9.38 -2.92
CA PRO A 175 0.52 8.36 -2.18
C PRO A 175 1.49 7.29 -1.67
N LEU A 176 1.29 6.86 -0.43
CA LEU A 176 1.81 5.61 0.07
C LEU A 176 1.08 4.50 -0.70
N LEU A 177 1.85 3.67 -1.40
CA LEU A 177 1.30 2.61 -2.21
C LEU A 177 0.92 1.43 -1.34
N LEU A 178 -0.38 1.38 -1.05
CA LEU A 178 -1.01 0.31 -0.31
C LEU A 178 -1.44 -0.78 -1.29
N PRO A 179 -1.32 -2.07 -0.93
CA PRO A 179 -1.74 -3.15 -1.79
C PRO A 179 -3.24 -3.04 -2.10
N MET A 180 -3.61 -3.14 -3.37
CA MET A 180 -5.02 -3.10 -3.78
C MET A 180 -5.72 -4.41 -3.43
N TYR A 181 -7.04 -4.33 -3.22
CA TYR A 181 -7.89 -5.50 -3.06
C TYR A 181 -7.63 -6.56 -4.15
N ASN A 182 -7.50 -7.83 -3.72
CA ASN A 182 -7.37 -8.97 -4.61
C ASN A 182 -8.44 -10.01 -4.31
N ALA A 183 -9.42 -10.13 -5.21
CA ALA A 183 -10.54 -11.06 -5.09
C ALA A 183 -10.11 -12.53 -5.02
N SER A 184 -9.02 -12.90 -5.69
CA SER A 184 -8.54 -14.28 -5.71
C SER A 184 -7.94 -14.68 -4.36
N GLU A 185 -7.21 -13.77 -3.72
CA GLU A 185 -6.63 -13.99 -2.39
C GLU A 185 -7.72 -13.94 -1.31
N TRP A 186 -8.70 -13.04 -1.47
CA TRP A 186 -9.88 -12.97 -0.63
C TRP A 186 -10.67 -14.28 -0.60
N ALA A 187 -10.84 -14.93 -1.76
CA ALA A 187 -11.52 -16.22 -1.88
C ALA A 187 -10.77 -17.37 -1.20
N LYS A 188 -9.47 -17.21 -0.95
CA LYS A 188 -8.62 -18.16 -0.21
C LYS A 188 -8.49 -17.79 1.28
N GLU A 189 -9.39 -16.95 1.79
CA GLU A 189 -9.37 -16.45 3.18
C GLU A 189 -8.11 -15.65 3.54
N LYS A 190 -7.34 -15.17 2.55
CA LYS A 190 -6.23 -14.26 2.80
C LYS A 190 -6.77 -12.85 2.92
N ARG A 191 -7.02 -12.43 4.16
CA ARG A 191 -7.66 -11.16 4.53
C ARG A 191 -6.73 -9.94 4.51
N ARG A 192 -5.52 -10.08 3.97
CA ARG A 192 -4.49 -9.02 3.87
C ARG A 192 -4.92 -7.73 3.15
N PHE A 193 -6.03 -7.77 2.41
CA PHE A 193 -6.58 -6.62 1.67
C PHE A 193 -8.06 -6.36 2.02
N ALA A 194 -8.50 -6.75 3.23
CA ALA A 194 -9.92 -6.84 3.62
C ALA A 194 -10.68 -5.51 3.68
N LEU A 195 -10.00 -4.41 4.01
CA LEU A 195 -10.69 -3.19 4.45
C LEU A 195 -10.79 -2.07 3.39
N ASP A 196 -10.48 -2.38 2.13
CA ASP A 196 -10.84 -1.58 0.96
C ASP A 196 -12.28 -1.88 0.48
N ILE A 197 -13.02 -2.74 1.20
CA ILE A 197 -14.33 -3.24 0.80
C ILE A 197 -15.41 -2.15 0.83
N ARG A 198 -15.32 -1.12 1.68
CA ARG A 198 -16.34 -0.04 1.68
C ARG A 198 -16.41 0.72 0.35
N MET A 199 -15.26 0.93 -0.30
CA MET A 199 -15.21 1.58 -1.60
C MET A 199 -15.75 0.67 -2.72
N LEU A 200 -15.49 -0.64 -2.64
CA LEU A 200 -15.99 -1.66 -3.58
C LEU A 200 -17.49 -1.95 -3.40
N GLU A 201 -17.99 -1.92 -2.16
CA GLU A 201 -19.41 -2.02 -1.83
C GLU A 201 -20.18 -0.78 -2.32
N GLU A 202 -19.65 0.42 -2.07
CA GLU A 202 -20.21 1.66 -2.64
C GLU A 202 -20.15 1.68 -4.16
N LEU A 203 -19.09 1.14 -4.77
CA LEU A 203 -18.97 1.02 -6.23
C LEU A 203 -19.98 0.01 -6.78
N ASN A 204 -20.11 -1.16 -6.16
CA ASN A 204 -21.07 -2.20 -6.56
C ASN A 204 -22.51 -1.73 -6.37
N GLN A 205 -22.78 -0.97 -5.30
CA GLN A 205 -24.08 -0.39 -5.03
C GLN A 205 -24.40 0.74 -6.02
N ARG A 206 -23.44 1.60 -6.36
CA ARG A 206 -23.60 2.63 -7.41
C ARG A 206 -23.70 2.06 -8.82
N LEU A 207 -23.04 0.93 -9.12
CA LEU A 207 -23.19 0.19 -10.37
C LEU A 207 -24.55 -0.53 -10.45
N ALA A 208 -25.09 -0.96 -9.33
CA ALA A 208 -26.42 -1.56 -9.24
C ALA A 208 -27.56 -0.51 -9.31
N GLU A 209 -27.35 0.68 -8.77
CA GLU A 209 -28.32 1.79 -8.74
C GLU A 209 -28.25 2.68 -9.99
N GLY A 210 -27.09 2.79 -10.63
CA GLY A 210 -26.84 3.57 -11.85
C GLY A 210 -26.77 2.69 -13.08
N GLY A 211 -27.93 2.35 -13.65
CA GLY A 211 -28.08 1.48 -14.82
C GLY A 211 -27.19 1.87 -16.01
N ILE A 212 -26.06 1.18 -16.15
CA ILE A 212 -25.35 1.05 -17.43
C ILE A 212 -25.51 -0.41 -17.85
N SER A 213 -26.58 -0.66 -18.60
CA SER A 213 -26.63 -1.83 -19.48
C SER A 213 -25.60 -1.63 -20.60
N PRO A 214 -24.87 -2.67 -21.05
CA PRO A 214 -23.85 -2.58 -22.12
C PRO A 214 -24.38 -2.21 -23.53
N GLY A 215 -25.48 -1.45 -23.65
CA GLY A 215 -26.26 -1.33 -24.89
C GLY A 215 -26.53 0.08 -25.44
N ASP A 216 -26.41 1.15 -24.67
CA ASP A 216 -26.87 2.47 -25.13
C ASP A 216 -25.71 3.41 -25.48
N GLY A 217 -25.53 3.67 -26.78
CA GLY A 217 -24.53 4.60 -27.32
C GLY A 217 -24.83 6.07 -27.00
N PRO A 218 -23.81 6.94 -27.03
CA PRO A 218 -23.97 8.36 -26.72
C PRO A 218 -24.78 9.08 -27.81
N GLY A 219 -25.70 9.97 -27.41
CA GLY A 219 -26.50 10.79 -28.32
C GLY A 219 -25.67 11.63 -29.30
N GLU A 220 -26.29 12.02 -30.41
CA GLU A 220 -25.66 12.64 -31.59
C GLU A 220 -24.68 13.81 -31.30
N GLY A 221 -24.94 14.62 -30.27
CA GLY A 221 -24.09 15.76 -29.89
C GLY A 221 -22.79 15.38 -29.15
N THR A 222 -22.81 14.33 -28.32
CA THR A 222 -21.62 13.86 -27.58
C THR A 222 -20.66 13.08 -28.49
N ALA A 223 -21.17 12.47 -29.56
CA ALA A 223 -20.35 11.81 -30.57
C ALA A 223 -19.45 12.78 -31.37
N VAL A 224 -19.92 14.01 -31.64
CA VAL A 224 -19.13 15.02 -32.37
C VAL A 224 -17.97 15.55 -31.54
N ILE A 225 -18.20 15.82 -30.25
CA ILE A 225 -17.16 16.29 -29.32
C ILE A 225 -16.11 15.19 -29.12
N HIS A 226 -16.54 13.93 -28.94
CA HIS A 226 -15.62 12.80 -28.85
C HIS A 226 -14.76 12.64 -30.11
N ARG A 227 -15.37 12.78 -31.29
CA ARG A 227 -14.64 12.66 -32.57
C ARG A 227 -13.61 13.76 -32.75
N ALA A 228 -13.99 15.01 -32.50
CA ALA A 228 -13.07 16.15 -32.58
C ALA A 228 -11.91 16.03 -31.59
N ALA A 229 -12.18 15.56 -30.36
CA ALA A 229 -11.13 15.30 -29.37
C ALA A 229 -10.18 14.18 -29.82
N CYS A 230 -10.70 13.06 -30.35
CA CYS A 230 -9.88 11.97 -30.88
C CYS A 230 -9.02 12.42 -32.08
N ASP A 231 -9.58 13.23 -32.98
CA ASP A 231 -8.86 13.72 -34.17
C ASP A 231 -7.73 14.69 -33.77
N TRP A 232 -7.95 15.52 -32.74
CA TRP A 232 -6.91 16.38 -32.20
C TRP A 232 -5.77 15.59 -31.56
N VAL A 233 -6.08 14.60 -30.71
CA VAL A 233 -5.06 13.74 -30.08
C VAL A 233 -4.23 13.02 -31.16
N ARG A 234 -4.87 12.43 -32.17
CA ARG A 234 -4.14 11.74 -33.24
C ARG A 234 -3.27 12.66 -34.10
N SER A 235 -3.74 13.87 -34.38
CA SER A 235 -3.00 14.82 -35.23
C SER A 235 -1.93 15.62 -34.48
N SER A 236 -1.94 15.60 -33.14
CA SER A 236 -1.06 16.39 -32.28
C SER A 236 -0.05 15.54 -31.51
N GLU A 237 0.28 14.34 -31.98
CA GLU A 237 1.16 13.38 -31.28
C GLU A 237 2.49 13.97 -30.84
N SER A 238 3.17 14.72 -31.70
CA SER A 238 4.44 15.37 -31.38
C SER A 238 4.36 16.39 -30.23
N LEU A 239 3.18 16.97 -29.97
CA LEU A 239 2.96 17.95 -28.91
C LEU A 239 2.73 17.28 -27.57
N TRP A 240 1.89 16.23 -27.52
CA TRP A 240 1.57 15.57 -26.25
C TRP A 240 2.52 14.43 -25.89
N ARG A 241 3.27 13.85 -26.83
CA ARG A 241 4.28 12.81 -26.53
C ARG A 241 5.30 13.28 -25.50
N THR A 242 5.70 14.56 -25.55
CA THR A 242 6.63 15.13 -24.57
C THR A 242 6.04 15.29 -23.17
N TRP A 243 4.72 15.19 -23.02
CA TRP A 243 4.03 15.27 -21.72
C TRP A 243 3.87 13.91 -21.05
N ILE A 244 4.10 12.83 -21.79
CA ILE A 244 4.08 11.48 -21.24
C ILE A 244 5.42 11.25 -20.53
N PRO A 245 5.43 10.91 -19.22
CA PRO A 245 6.65 10.57 -18.52
C PRO A 245 7.23 9.30 -19.15
N THR A 246 8.29 9.45 -19.95
CA THR A 246 9.06 8.31 -20.48
C THR A 246 10.06 7.78 -19.44
N THR A 247 10.34 8.59 -18.41
CA THR A 247 11.15 8.21 -17.25
C THR A 247 10.23 7.82 -16.10
N CYS A 248 10.23 6.52 -15.78
CA CYS A 248 9.52 6.01 -14.61
C CYS A 248 10.34 6.18 -13.34
N ASP A 249 9.63 6.26 -12.21
CA ASP A 249 10.23 6.22 -10.88
C ASP A 249 10.43 4.77 -10.42
N ALA A 250 11.38 4.58 -9.51
CA ALA A 250 11.57 3.34 -8.79
C ALA A 250 10.26 2.84 -8.15
N GLY A 251 9.94 1.58 -8.38
CA GLY A 251 8.68 0.92 -7.99
C GLY A 251 7.61 0.92 -9.09
N SER A 252 7.73 1.81 -10.08
CA SER A 252 6.93 1.80 -11.30
C SER A 252 7.76 1.35 -12.50
N GLY A 253 7.09 1.05 -13.60
CA GLY A 253 7.75 0.72 -14.85
C GLY A 253 6.88 1.07 -16.05
N LEU A 254 7.54 1.08 -17.21
CA LEU A 254 6.90 1.42 -18.49
C LEU A 254 5.66 0.58 -18.75
N ALA A 255 4.60 1.23 -19.21
CA ALA A 255 3.34 0.57 -19.53
C ALA A 255 2.67 1.17 -20.77
N ASP A 256 1.88 0.33 -21.43
CA ASP A 256 1.05 0.73 -22.56
C ASP A 256 -0.29 1.34 -22.12
N VAL A 257 -1.13 1.69 -23.10
CA VAL A 257 -2.45 2.31 -22.86
C VAL A 257 -3.43 1.39 -22.12
N GLY A 258 -3.21 0.07 -22.19
CA GLY A 258 -3.95 -0.94 -21.45
C GLY A 258 -3.40 -1.18 -20.04
N GLY A 259 -2.31 -0.52 -19.65
CA GLY A 259 -1.62 -0.74 -18.39
C GLY A 259 -0.75 -2.01 -18.39
N GLN A 260 -0.50 -2.62 -19.54
CA GLN A 260 0.40 -3.77 -19.65
C GLN A 260 1.85 -3.30 -19.56
N PHE A 261 2.65 -3.98 -18.74
CA PHE A 261 4.06 -3.63 -18.57
C PHE A 261 4.88 -3.93 -19.81
N LEU A 262 5.74 -2.99 -20.16
CA LEU A 262 6.65 -3.05 -21.30
C LEU A 262 8.09 -3.27 -20.82
N LEU A 263 8.89 -3.94 -21.65
CA LEU A 263 10.30 -4.22 -21.35
C LEU A 263 11.25 -3.10 -21.83
N SER A 264 10.74 -2.15 -22.61
CA SER A 264 11.48 -1.03 -23.22
C SER A 264 10.54 0.14 -23.48
N ARG A 265 11.05 1.38 -23.57
CA ARG A 265 10.24 2.59 -23.83
C ARG A 265 9.45 2.43 -25.14
N GLY A 266 10.12 2.20 -26.27
CA GLY A 266 9.44 1.92 -27.54
C GLY A 266 8.34 2.93 -27.92
N ASP A 267 7.57 2.61 -28.96
CA ASP A 267 6.45 3.46 -29.38
C ASP A 267 5.18 3.26 -28.54
N ASP A 268 5.10 2.12 -27.84
CA ASP A 268 3.92 1.68 -27.09
C ASP A 268 3.90 2.20 -25.64
N ALA A 269 5.02 2.68 -25.07
CA ALA A 269 5.00 3.24 -23.73
C ALA A 269 4.30 4.59 -23.72
N VAL A 270 3.15 4.62 -23.05
CA VAL A 270 2.34 5.83 -22.88
C VAL A 270 2.29 6.29 -21.42
N GLY A 271 3.14 5.71 -20.56
CA GLY A 271 3.33 6.15 -19.19
C GLY A 271 3.97 5.09 -18.31
N CYS A 272 3.81 5.29 -17.01
CA CYS A 272 4.34 4.42 -15.98
C CYS A 272 3.20 3.83 -15.16
N SER A 273 3.27 2.53 -14.93
CA SER A 273 2.39 1.79 -14.04
C SER A 273 3.19 1.20 -12.89
N VAL A 274 2.60 1.18 -11.70
CA VAL A 274 3.19 0.55 -10.53
C VAL A 274 3.40 -0.93 -10.81
N CYS A 275 4.59 -1.47 -10.55
CA CYS A 275 4.85 -2.90 -10.73
C CYS A 275 3.95 -3.70 -9.78
N SER A 276 3.11 -4.58 -10.34
CA SER A 276 2.20 -5.42 -9.56
C SER A 276 2.96 -6.43 -8.71
N SER A 277 2.28 -7.11 -7.78
CA SER A 277 2.85 -8.27 -7.09
C SER A 277 3.36 -9.32 -8.08
N GLY A 278 4.38 -10.06 -7.66
CA GLY A 278 5.17 -10.95 -8.48
C GLY A 278 6.15 -10.21 -9.40
N ARG A 279 6.22 -8.88 -9.34
CA ARG A 279 7.13 -8.06 -10.14
C ARG A 279 7.88 -7.06 -9.29
N PHE A 280 9.01 -6.62 -9.83
CA PHE A 280 9.82 -5.55 -9.29
C PHE A 280 10.24 -4.57 -10.39
N SER A 281 10.47 -3.34 -9.98
CA SER A 281 10.91 -2.23 -10.80
C SER A 281 12.42 -2.34 -10.99
N GLU A 282 12.80 -2.85 -12.15
CA GLU A 282 14.17 -3.06 -12.57
C GLU A 282 14.68 -1.81 -13.30
N PRO A 283 15.85 -1.28 -12.93
CA PRO A 283 16.50 -0.20 -13.64
C PRO A 283 16.74 -0.55 -15.12
N LEU A 284 16.38 0.35 -16.02
CA LEU A 284 16.58 0.24 -17.45
C LEU A 284 17.34 1.48 -17.95
N LEU A 285 18.51 1.26 -18.55
CA LEU A 285 19.25 2.29 -19.29
C LEU A 285 19.11 2.03 -20.79
N ASP A 286 18.52 2.97 -21.51
CA ASP A 286 18.38 2.93 -22.96
C ASP A 286 18.99 4.18 -23.63
N SER A 287 18.76 4.35 -24.93
CA SER A 287 19.29 5.49 -25.70
C SER A 287 18.72 6.85 -25.30
N GLU A 288 17.58 6.87 -24.60
CA GLU A 288 16.94 8.09 -24.10
C GLU A 288 17.29 8.38 -22.63
N GLY A 289 18.01 7.47 -21.98
CA GLY A 289 18.51 7.62 -20.62
C GLY A 289 17.96 6.58 -19.66
N PHE A 290 17.94 6.94 -18.39
CA PHE A 290 17.55 6.04 -17.31
C PHE A 290 16.04 6.00 -17.13
N THR A 291 15.48 4.83 -16.85
CA THR A 291 14.07 4.59 -16.53
C THR A 291 13.94 3.29 -15.74
N TYR A 292 12.72 2.84 -15.50
CA TYR A 292 12.44 1.54 -14.88
C TYR A 292 11.44 0.73 -15.70
N ARG A 293 11.54 -0.59 -15.60
CA ARG A 293 10.59 -1.56 -16.16
C ARG A 293 10.15 -2.56 -15.10
N CYS A 294 8.96 -3.13 -15.23
CA CYS A 294 8.47 -4.13 -14.26
C CYS A 294 8.85 -5.55 -14.69
N ALA A 295 9.96 -6.06 -14.13
CA ALA A 295 10.44 -7.42 -14.32
C ALA A 295 9.72 -8.39 -13.38
N THR A 296 9.49 -9.63 -13.80
CA THR A 296 8.95 -10.69 -12.94
C THR A 296 10.00 -11.16 -11.94
N CYS A 297 9.59 -11.47 -10.72
CA CYS A 297 10.47 -12.12 -9.75
C CYS A 297 11.02 -13.42 -10.30
N PRO A 298 12.35 -13.63 -10.31
CA PRO A 298 12.92 -14.91 -10.74
C PRO A 298 12.57 -16.03 -9.75
N PRO A 299 12.58 -17.30 -10.19
CA PRO A 299 12.44 -18.45 -9.29
C PRO A 299 13.41 -18.37 -8.11
N GLY A 300 12.96 -18.83 -6.95
CA GLY A 300 13.65 -18.68 -5.67
C GLY A 300 13.43 -17.34 -4.99
N THR A 301 12.75 -16.41 -5.65
CA THR A 301 12.34 -15.14 -5.05
C THR A 301 10.84 -14.96 -5.18
N SER A 302 10.26 -14.17 -4.28
CA SER A 302 8.87 -13.76 -4.38
C SER A 302 8.71 -12.27 -4.09
N GLN A 303 7.62 -11.71 -4.59
CA GLN A 303 7.22 -10.37 -4.20
C GLN A 303 5.72 -10.30 -4.04
N GLU A 304 5.27 -10.27 -2.80
CA GLU A 304 3.85 -10.25 -2.47
C GLU A 304 3.17 -8.95 -2.86
N PHE A 305 3.95 -7.87 -2.99
CA PHE A 305 3.43 -6.52 -2.99
C PHE A 305 3.78 -5.73 -4.25
N ALA A 306 2.96 -4.74 -4.54
CA ALA A 306 3.21 -3.83 -5.64
C ALA A 306 4.25 -2.76 -5.27
N ASN A 307 4.76 -2.03 -6.27
CA ASN A 307 5.71 -0.93 -6.12
C ASN A 307 7.09 -1.30 -5.56
N GLN A 308 7.53 -2.53 -5.81
CA GLN A 308 8.77 -3.04 -5.24
C GLN A 308 9.89 -2.88 -6.25
N ILE A 309 11.12 -2.69 -5.79
CA ILE A 309 12.33 -2.59 -6.63
C ILE A 309 13.21 -3.84 -6.58
N SER A 310 12.80 -4.81 -5.77
CA SER A 310 13.46 -6.09 -5.60
C SER A 310 12.43 -7.16 -5.29
N CYS A 311 12.84 -8.41 -5.49
CA CYS A 311 12.11 -9.57 -4.98
C CYS A 311 12.87 -10.13 -3.77
N ASN A 312 12.11 -10.58 -2.79
CA ASN A 312 12.67 -11.15 -1.57
C ASN A 312 13.06 -12.60 -1.83
N HIS A 313 14.24 -13.00 -1.37
CA HIS A 313 14.63 -14.40 -1.38
C HIS A 313 13.67 -15.22 -0.53
N CYS A 314 13.33 -16.42 -1.01
CA CYS A 314 12.60 -17.36 -0.17
C CYS A 314 13.46 -17.76 1.02
N ALA A 315 12.93 -17.57 2.23
CA ALA A 315 13.58 -18.01 3.46
C ALA A 315 13.81 -19.53 3.46
N LEU A 316 14.67 -19.98 4.38
CA LEU A 316 14.93 -21.42 4.59
C LEU A 316 13.63 -22.22 4.70
N GLY A 317 13.63 -23.44 4.15
CA GLY A 317 12.45 -24.31 4.11
C GLY A 317 11.33 -23.83 3.18
N ARG A 318 11.52 -22.75 2.42
CA ARG A 318 10.55 -22.25 1.44
C ARG A 318 11.16 -22.08 0.06
N VAL A 319 10.31 -22.17 -0.97
CA VAL A 319 10.71 -22.06 -2.37
C VAL A 319 9.69 -21.32 -3.21
N ALA A 320 10.16 -20.74 -4.31
CA ALA A 320 9.32 -20.20 -5.37
C ALA A 320 9.76 -20.85 -6.68
N ASN A 321 8.99 -21.85 -7.13
CA ASN A 321 9.37 -22.66 -8.29
C ASN A 321 9.10 -21.96 -9.64
N GLN A 322 8.26 -20.93 -9.64
CA GLN A 322 7.85 -20.19 -10.83
C GLN A 322 8.29 -18.74 -10.76
N ALA A 323 8.58 -18.18 -11.93
CA ALA A 323 8.77 -16.74 -12.05
C ALA A 323 7.45 -16.01 -11.78
N GLY A 324 7.53 -14.83 -11.18
CA GLY A 324 6.35 -14.06 -10.82
C GLY A 324 5.67 -14.51 -9.53
N ALA A 325 6.33 -15.34 -8.71
CA ALA A 325 5.79 -15.78 -7.44
C ALA A 325 5.48 -14.57 -6.53
N THR A 326 4.27 -14.56 -5.97
CA THR A 326 3.85 -13.56 -4.99
C THR A 326 4.15 -14.01 -3.56
N GLU A 327 4.46 -15.28 -3.35
CA GLU A 327 4.83 -15.82 -2.05
C GLU A 327 5.77 -17.02 -2.24
N CYS A 328 6.48 -17.39 -1.18
CA CYS A 328 7.29 -18.60 -1.16
C CYS A 328 6.54 -19.72 -0.44
N ASP A 329 6.36 -20.82 -1.15
CA ASP A 329 5.69 -22.02 -0.66
C ASP A 329 6.61 -22.78 0.29
N LEU A 330 6.03 -23.38 1.34
CA LEU A 330 6.77 -24.30 2.20
C LEU A 330 7.17 -25.55 1.42
N CYS A 331 8.37 -26.05 1.69
CA CYS A 331 8.77 -27.35 1.19
C CYS A 331 7.81 -28.44 1.69
N PRO A 332 7.31 -29.32 0.80
CA PRO A 332 6.47 -30.43 1.21
C PRO A 332 7.21 -31.39 2.14
N LEU A 333 6.45 -32.15 2.95
CA LEU A 333 7.00 -33.15 3.87
C LEU A 333 7.92 -34.13 3.12
N GLY A 334 9.10 -34.40 3.70
CA GLY A 334 10.13 -35.24 3.09
C GLY A 334 11.05 -34.49 2.11
N THR A 335 10.90 -33.17 2.03
CA THR A 335 11.80 -32.29 1.27
C THR A 335 12.24 -31.08 2.10
N PHE A 336 13.32 -30.43 1.69
CA PHE A 336 13.91 -29.29 2.38
C PHE A 336 14.52 -28.26 1.42
N ALA A 337 14.70 -27.03 1.90
CA ALA A 337 15.51 -26.00 1.27
C ALA A 337 16.43 -25.44 2.34
N ASP A 338 17.72 -25.77 2.25
CA ASP A 338 18.75 -25.45 3.25
C ASP A 338 19.44 -24.10 3.01
N GLN A 339 19.04 -23.38 1.95
CA GLN A 339 19.59 -22.08 1.58
C GLN A 339 18.46 -21.11 1.23
N GLU A 340 18.67 -19.83 1.48
CA GLU A 340 17.77 -18.79 1.00
C GLU A 340 17.81 -18.72 -0.52
N GLY A 341 16.70 -18.35 -1.14
CA GLY A 341 16.64 -18.16 -2.58
C GLY A 341 16.50 -19.45 -3.39
N ARG A 342 16.21 -20.60 -2.75
CA ARG A 342 16.00 -21.87 -3.46
C ARG A 342 14.71 -21.84 -4.26
N ALA A 343 14.79 -22.23 -5.53
CA ALA A 343 13.62 -22.39 -6.39
C ALA A 343 12.96 -23.78 -6.25
N ILE A 344 13.69 -24.75 -5.70
CA ILE A 344 13.30 -26.17 -5.65
C ILE A 344 13.68 -26.75 -4.29
N CYS A 345 12.81 -27.59 -3.74
CA CYS A 345 13.09 -28.35 -2.52
C CYS A 345 13.82 -29.65 -2.88
N ASP A 346 14.87 -29.96 -2.14
CA ASP A 346 15.62 -31.20 -2.25
C ASP A 346 14.95 -32.30 -1.43
N SER A 347 15.00 -33.55 -1.91
CA SER A 347 14.45 -34.69 -1.17
C SER A 347 15.38 -35.11 -0.02
N CYS A 348 14.81 -35.45 1.13
CA CYS A 348 15.56 -36.02 2.24
C CYS A 348 15.99 -37.49 1.99
N GLY A 349 15.41 -38.16 0.99
CA GLY A 349 15.60 -39.59 0.71
C GLY A 349 14.46 -40.46 1.25
N ASP A 350 14.50 -41.77 0.97
CA ASP A 350 13.36 -42.68 1.10
C ASP A 350 12.89 -42.96 2.54
N ASP A 351 13.66 -42.58 3.57
CA ASP A 351 13.38 -42.92 4.99
C ASP A 351 13.46 -41.72 5.96
N THR A 352 13.39 -40.48 5.46
CA THR A 352 13.48 -39.28 6.30
C THR A 352 12.34 -38.30 6.06
N TRP A 353 11.77 -37.80 7.16
CA TRP A 353 10.65 -36.86 7.17
C TRP A 353 11.10 -35.51 7.72
N THR A 354 10.64 -34.44 7.07
CA THR A 354 10.76 -33.07 7.55
C THR A 354 9.47 -32.64 8.25
N THR A 355 9.56 -31.66 9.14
CA THR A 355 8.39 -30.93 9.65
C THR A 355 8.06 -29.79 8.71
N LYS A 356 6.78 -29.40 8.61
CA LYS A 356 6.36 -28.22 7.84
C LYS A 356 6.78 -26.88 8.46
N GLU A 357 7.33 -26.89 9.67
CA GLU A 357 7.82 -25.73 10.39
C GLU A 357 9.34 -25.57 10.26
N LEU A 358 9.77 -24.31 10.15
CA LEU A 358 11.16 -23.88 10.25
C LEU A 358 11.69 -24.20 11.66
N VAL A 359 12.77 -24.97 11.74
CA VAL A 359 13.53 -25.07 12.99
C VAL A 359 14.33 -23.78 13.13
N ALA A 360 13.93 -22.90 14.05
CA ALA A 360 14.72 -21.72 14.41
C ALA A 360 16.13 -22.20 14.81
N SER A 361 17.15 -21.71 14.11
CA SER A 361 18.53 -21.98 14.49
C SER A 361 18.86 -21.14 15.73
N ASP A 362 18.53 -21.64 16.91
CA ASP A 362 19.17 -21.18 18.14
C ASP A 362 20.61 -21.73 18.15
N GLN A 363 21.57 -20.86 17.84
CA GLN A 363 22.96 -20.96 18.29
C GLN A 363 23.41 -19.65 18.93
#